data_AF-A0A0G0X706-F1
#
_entry.id   AF-A0A0G0X706-F1
#
_cell.length_a   1.000
_cell.length_b   1.000
_cell.length_c   1.000
_cell.angle_alpha   90.00
_cell.angle_beta   90.00
_cell.angle_gamma   90.00
#
_symmetry.space_group_name_H-M   'P 1'
#
loop_
_entity.id
_entity.type
_entity.pdbx_description
1 polymer ?
#
loop_
_entity_poly.entity_id
_entity_poly.type
_entity_poly.pdbx_seq_one_letter_code
_entity_poly.pdbx_strand_id
1 'polypeptide(L)'
;MGINIIVPNLVRKYKLNEEYFSHWTSQMAYVLGFWYADGHMRHEKSYRIYFTSKDKEHLISIKKLLETNSPLTAYGGSCVTLVVHSKRLFQDLLLLGGVPGKSNVITFPKIPPQFLPDFIRGYFDGDGSVHRIVYKASKKSCLLHSYLLHQPHLRYD
;
A
#
# COMPACT_ATOMS: atom_id res chain seq x y z
N MET A 1 40.85 36.23 -6.73
CA MET A 1 40.89 34.80 -7.07
C MET A 1 39.58 34.18 -6.64
N GLY A 2 38.63 34.03 -7.57
CA GLY A 2 37.35 33.39 -7.29
C GLY A 2 37.53 31.88 -7.23
N ILE A 3 37.08 31.27 -6.15
CA ILE A 3 37.11 29.82 -5.97
C ILE A 3 35.99 29.25 -6.84
N ASN A 4 36.33 28.65 -7.98
CA ASN A 4 35.37 27.87 -8.77
C ASN A 4 35.04 26.59 -7.99
N ILE A 5 33.94 26.61 -7.25
CA ILE A 5 33.38 25.40 -6.66
C ILE A 5 32.80 24.58 -7.82
N ILE A 6 33.53 23.55 -8.21
CA ILE A 6 33.00 22.49 -9.06
C ILE A 6 31.95 21.77 -8.21
N VAL A 7 30.68 22.17 -8.33
CA VAL A 7 29.57 21.37 -7.84
C VAL A 7 29.58 20.07 -8.67
N PRO A 8 29.89 18.91 -8.08
CA PRO A 8 29.84 17.67 -8.82
C PRO A 8 28.42 17.54 -9.39
N ASN A 9 28.33 17.32 -10.70
CA ASN A 9 27.07 16.99 -11.33
C ASN A 9 26.52 15.76 -10.60
N LEU A 10 25.49 15.96 -9.77
CA LEU A 10 24.91 14.94 -8.89
C LEU A 10 24.08 14.00 -9.77
N VAL A 11 24.78 13.19 -10.56
CA VAL A 11 24.17 12.15 -11.38
C VAL A 11 23.61 11.10 -10.43
N ARG A 12 22.32 10.81 -10.59
CA ARG A 12 21.67 9.79 -9.78
C ARG A 12 22.31 8.44 -10.03
N LYS A 13 22.55 7.70 -8.94
CA LYS A 13 23.03 6.31 -9.01
C LYS A 13 22.06 5.39 -9.74
N TYR A 14 20.75 5.62 -9.55
CA TYR A 14 19.68 4.80 -10.12
C TYR A 14 18.70 5.67 -10.93
N LYS A 15 18.29 5.19 -12.10
CA LYS A 15 17.16 5.74 -12.87
C LYS A 15 15.89 5.63 -12.04
N LEU A 16 15.00 6.61 -12.17
CA LEU A 16 13.70 6.66 -11.50
C LEU A 16 12.81 7.68 -12.22
N ASN A 17 11.55 7.34 -12.48
CA ASN A 17 10.56 8.32 -12.90
C ASN A 17 10.20 9.21 -11.69
N GLU A 18 10.73 10.44 -11.68
CA GLU A 18 10.50 11.41 -10.60
C GLU A 18 9.09 12.01 -10.60
N GLU A 19 8.37 11.87 -11.70
CA GLU A 19 7.04 12.45 -11.86
C GLU A 19 5.94 11.42 -11.62
N TYR A 20 6.29 10.21 -11.15
CA TYR A 20 5.36 9.09 -11.08
C TYR A 20 4.09 9.40 -10.27
N PHE A 21 4.20 10.18 -9.19
CA PHE A 21 3.08 10.58 -8.34
C PHE A 21 2.46 11.94 -8.70
N SER A 22 2.89 12.56 -9.82
CA SER A 22 2.40 13.89 -10.22
C SER A 22 1.03 13.89 -10.90
N HIS A 23 0.64 12.77 -11.51
CA HIS A 23 -0.62 12.65 -12.24
C HIS A 23 -1.33 11.35 -11.88
N TRP A 24 -2.64 11.44 -11.70
CA TRP A 24 -3.46 10.27 -11.43
C TRP A 24 -3.60 9.38 -12.66
N THR A 25 -3.27 8.11 -12.47
CA THR A 25 -3.53 7.01 -13.39
C THR A 25 -3.91 5.77 -12.58
N SER A 26 -4.53 4.77 -13.19
CA SER A 26 -4.81 3.49 -12.53
C SER A 26 -3.54 2.82 -11.98
N GLN A 27 -2.40 2.98 -12.65
CA GLN A 27 -1.13 2.43 -12.17
C GLN A 27 -0.58 3.21 -10.97
N MET A 28 -0.61 4.54 -11.03
CA MET A 28 -0.19 5.41 -9.93
C MET A 28 -1.03 5.14 -8.67
N ALA A 29 -2.35 5.02 -8.82
CA ALA A 29 -3.26 4.74 -7.72
C ALA A 29 -2.98 3.39 -7.06
N TYR A 30 -2.69 2.36 -7.86
CA TYR A 30 -2.26 1.05 -7.34
C TYR A 30 -0.98 1.13 -6.53
N VAL A 31 0.07 1.77 -7.06
CA VAL A 31 1.34 1.90 -6.34
C VAL A 31 1.17 2.74 -5.06
N LEU A 32 0.34 3.77 -5.11
CA LEU A 32 -0.01 4.57 -3.93
C LEU A 32 -0.74 3.72 -2.88
N GLY A 33 -1.73 2.93 -3.28
CA GLY A 33 -2.44 2.01 -2.39
C GLY A 33 -1.52 1.00 -1.73
N PHE A 34 -0.66 0.37 -2.53
CA PHE A 34 0.34 -0.58 -2.03
C PHE A 34 1.29 0.07 -1.02
N TRP A 35 1.75 1.30 -1.31
CA TRP A 35 2.58 2.04 -0.37
C TRP A 35 1.83 2.43 0.90
N TYR A 36 0.53 2.74 0.82
CA TYR A 36 -0.28 3.05 1.99
C TYR A 36 -0.42 1.85 2.95
N ALA A 37 -0.48 0.64 2.41
CA ALA A 37 -0.52 -0.61 3.15
C ALA A 37 0.80 -0.89 3.89
N ASP A 38 1.90 -1.08 3.16
CA ASP A 38 3.16 -1.59 3.73
C ASP A 38 4.40 -0.70 3.45
N GLY A 39 4.17 0.47 2.87
CA GLY A 39 5.22 1.44 2.57
C GLY A 39 5.73 2.21 3.79
N HIS A 40 6.95 2.70 3.67
CA HIS A 40 7.56 3.58 4.66
C HIS A 40 8.29 4.73 3.94
N MET A 41 8.39 5.92 4.56
CA MET A 41 9.25 7.01 4.08
C MET A 41 10.11 7.59 5.22
N ARG A 42 11.37 7.93 4.93
CA ARG A 42 12.31 8.58 5.89
C ARG A 42 13.03 9.73 5.23
N HIS A 43 13.24 10.79 6.01
CA HIS A 43 14.10 11.91 5.64
C HIS A 43 15.09 12.16 6.78
N GLU A 44 16.30 11.60 6.63
CA GLU A 44 17.42 11.83 7.54
C GLU A 44 18.53 12.61 6.80
N LYS A 45 19.38 11.90 6.06
CA LYS A 45 20.39 12.49 5.15
C LYS A 45 19.92 12.57 3.69
N SER A 46 18.84 11.87 3.37
CA SER A 46 18.28 11.75 2.01
C SER A 46 16.80 11.41 2.08
N TYR A 47 16.04 11.77 1.04
CA TYR A 47 14.62 11.45 0.89
C TYR A 47 14.45 10.01 0.40
N ARG A 48 14.03 9.11 1.29
CA ARG A 48 13.92 7.67 1.01
C ARG A 48 12.48 7.21 1.11
N ILE A 49 12.04 6.46 0.10
CA ILE A 49 10.74 5.81 0.05
C ILE A 49 10.99 4.31 -0.08
N TYR A 50 10.33 3.54 0.76
CA TYR A 50 10.47 2.11 0.92
C TYR A 50 9.18 1.42 0.52
N PHE A 51 9.31 0.37 -0.26
CA PHE A 51 8.27 -0.62 -0.52
C PHE A 51 8.82 -1.96 -0.03
N THR A 52 8.16 -2.60 0.92
CA THR A 52 8.59 -3.88 1.50
C THR A 52 7.47 -4.87 1.33
N SER A 53 7.81 -6.12 0.96
CA SER A 53 6.84 -7.22 0.88
C SER A 53 7.54 -8.56 1.05
N LYS A 54 6.80 -9.57 1.51
CA LYS A 54 7.23 -10.98 1.47
C LYS A 54 7.17 -11.56 0.06
N ASP A 55 6.25 -11.04 -0.75
CA ASP A 55 6.08 -11.42 -2.15
C ASP A 55 6.90 -10.47 -3.03
N LYS A 56 7.83 -11.05 -3.79
CA LYS A 56 8.82 -10.29 -4.56
C LYS A 56 8.21 -9.79 -5.87
N GLU A 57 7.20 -10.48 -6.38
CA GLU A 57 6.55 -10.26 -7.66
C GLU A 57 5.82 -8.92 -7.67
N HIS A 58 5.18 -8.54 -6.56
CA HIS A 58 4.63 -7.19 -6.40
C HIS A 58 5.71 -6.11 -6.51
N LEU A 59 6.87 -6.29 -5.86
CA LEU A 59 7.96 -5.31 -5.92
C LEU A 59 8.64 -5.24 -7.29
N ILE A 60 8.72 -6.36 -8.03
CA ILE A 60 9.18 -6.36 -9.43
C ILE A 60 8.23 -5.52 -10.29
N SER A 61 6.92 -5.65 -10.07
CA SER A 61 5.90 -4.91 -10.81
C SER A 61 5.96 -3.41 -10.50
N ILE A 62 6.03 -3.05 -9.21
CA ILE A 62 6.18 -1.65 -8.76
C ILE A 62 7.48 -1.05 -9.30
N LYS A 63 8.59 -1.80 -9.28
CA LYS A 63 9.87 -1.38 -9.85
C LYS A 63 9.77 -1.03 -11.33
N LYS A 64 9.02 -1.82 -12.12
CA LYS A 64 8.74 -1.54 -13.53
C LYS A 64 7.90 -0.28 -13.71
N LEU A 65 6.83 -0.13 -12.91
CA LEU A 65 5.94 1.03 -12.96
C LEU A 65 6.67 2.34 -12.60
N LEU A 66 7.54 2.31 -11.59
CA LEU A 66 8.39 3.46 -11.21
C LEU A 66 9.54 3.73 -12.19
N GLU A 67 9.71 2.88 -13.22
CA GLU A 67 10.81 2.92 -14.19
C GLU A 67 12.20 3.01 -13.53
N THR A 68 12.40 2.27 -12.43
CA THR A 68 13.62 2.36 -11.66
C THR A 68 14.53 1.16 -11.81
N ASN A 69 15.84 1.40 -11.87
CA ASN A 69 16.86 0.35 -11.78
C ASN A 69 17.38 0.11 -10.35
N SER A 70 16.80 0.74 -9.31
CA SER A 70 17.14 0.46 -7.90
C SER A 70 17.03 -1.03 -7.56
N PRO A 71 18.03 -1.64 -6.90
CA PRO A 71 18.02 -3.06 -6.59
C PRO A 71 16.91 -3.42 -5.60
N LEU A 72 16.44 -4.67 -5.68
CA LEU A 72 15.64 -5.30 -4.64
C LEU A 72 16.60 -5.96 -3.64
N THR A 73 16.45 -5.65 -2.35
CA THR A 73 17.33 -6.13 -1.28
C THR A 73 16.56 -6.94 -0.25
N ALA A 74 17.16 -8.00 0.30
CA ALA A 74 16.57 -8.75 1.41
C ALA A 74 16.43 -7.87 2.67
N TYR A 75 15.33 -8.06 3.40
CA TYR A 75 14.98 -7.32 4.61
C TYR A 75 14.36 -8.25 5.65
N GLY A 76 14.86 -8.22 6.88
CA GLY A 76 14.28 -9.00 8.00
C GLY A 76 14.23 -10.52 7.79
N GLY A 77 15.11 -11.08 6.95
CA GLY A 77 15.24 -12.52 6.69
C GLY A 77 14.16 -13.17 5.82
N SER A 78 12.97 -12.57 5.70
CA SER A 78 11.84 -13.13 4.95
C SER A 78 11.16 -12.15 3.98
N CYS A 79 11.53 -10.87 4.03
CA CYS A 79 10.98 -9.86 3.15
C CYS A 79 12.03 -9.39 2.13
N VAL A 80 11.53 -8.77 1.07
CA VAL A 80 12.31 -8.02 0.10
C VAL A 80 11.88 -6.56 0.18
N THR A 81 12.81 -5.64 -0.10
CA THR A 81 12.55 -4.21 -0.09
C THR A 81 13.08 -3.57 -1.37
N LEU A 82 12.29 -2.65 -1.94
CA LEU A 82 12.70 -1.67 -2.93
C LEU A 82 12.86 -0.32 -2.24
N VAL A 83 14.02 0.32 -2.39
CA VAL A 83 14.26 1.68 -1.89
C VAL A 83 14.52 2.62 -3.05
N VAL A 84 13.76 3.72 -3.11
CA VAL A 84 13.96 4.79 -4.06
C VAL A 84 14.35 6.08 -3.35
N HIS A 85 15.26 6.83 -3.97
CA HIS A 85 15.78 8.09 -3.45
C HIS A 85 15.32 9.23 -4.35
N SER A 86 14.31 9.99 -3.94
CA SER A 86 13.84 11.17 -4.66
C SER A 86 13.18 12.15 -3.69
N LYS A 87 13.66 13.40 -3.72
CA LYS A 87 13.01 14.51 -3.00
C LYS A 87 11.62 14.78 -3.58
N ARG A 88 11.48 14.73 -4.91
CA ARG A 88 10.21 15.00 -5.59
C ARG A 88 9.14 13.98 -5.26
N LEU A 89 9.40 12.68 -5.46
CA LEU A 89 8.43 11.63 -5.10
C LEU A 89 8.06 11.66 -3.62
N PHE A 90 9.03 12.02 -2.75
CA PHE A 90 8.76 12.13 -1.32
C PHE A 90 7.79 13.28 -1.05
N GLN A 91 8.00 14.43 -1.67
CA GLN A 91 7.11 15.58 -1.56
C GLN A 91 5.73 15.29 -2.16
N ASP A 92 5.66 14.62 -3.32
CA ASP A 92 4.40 14.22 -3.93
C ASP A 92 3.63 13.26 -3.00
N LEU A 93 4.31 12.29 -2.37
CA LEU A 93 3.70 11.42 -1.38
C LEU A 93 3.20 12.17 -0.15
N LEU A 94 3.93 13.18 0.34
CA LEU A 94 3.45 14.04 1.43
C LEU A 94 2.15 14.76 1.04
N LEU A 95 2.08 15.30 -0.17
CA LEU A 95 0.86 15.97 -0.69
C LEU A 95 -0.31 15.00 -0.84
N LEU A 96 -0.01 13.74 -1.16
CA LEU A 96 -0.97 12.64 -1.22
C LEU A 96 -1.28 12.05 0.17
N GLY A 97 -0.93 12.72 1.27
CA GLY A 97 -1.27 12.32 2.64
C GLY A 97 -0.32 11.31 3.30
N GLY A 98 0.77 10.94 2.61
CA GLY A 98 1.83 10.12 3.20
C GLY A 98 2.56 10.86 4.30
N VAL A 99 2.90 10.18 5.40
CA VAL A 99 3.67 10.75 6.50
C VAL A 99 4.73 9.77 7.00
N PRO A 100 5.91 10.23 7.44
CA PRO A 100 6.86 9.41 8.18
C PRO A 100 6.20 8.86 9.47
N GLY A 101 6.44 7.60 9.83
CA GLY A 101 5.82 6.99 11.01
C GLY A 101 4.32 6.68 10.85
N LYS A 102 3.90 6.38 9.61
CA LYS A 102 2.50 6.29 9.15
C LYS A 102 1.52 5.58 10.07
N SER A 103 1.94 4.50 10.74
CA SER A 103 1.03 3.52 11.37
C SER A 103 0.09 4.10 12.42
N ASN A 104 0.39 5.29 12.98
CA ASN A 104 -0.45 5.92 14.01
C ASN A 104 -1.09 7.26 13.58
N VAL A 105 -0.77 7.79 12.39
CA VAL A 105 -1.10 9.19 12.03
C VAL A 105 -1.62 9.34 10.60
N ILE A 106 -1.51 8.30 9.76
CA ILE A 106 -1.90 8.42 8.35
C ILE A 106 -3.41 8.60 8.19
N THR A 107 -3.80 9.58 7.39
CA THR A 107 -5.20 9.86 7.05
C THR A 107 -5.51 9.30 5.67
N PHE A 108 -6.76 8.91 5.42
CA PHE A 108 -7.18 8.46 4.10
C PHE A 108 -6.96 9.56 3.04
N PRO A 109 -6.32 9.27 1.90
CA PRO A 109 -5.99 10.28 0.91
C PRO A 109 -7.22 10.74 0.12
N LYS A 110 -7.17 11.96 -0.41
CA LYS A 110 -8.17 12.45 -1.36
C LYS A 110 -7.92 11.83 -2.74
N ILE A 111 -8.61 10.72 -3.03
CA ILE A 111 -8.49 9.99 -4.29
C ILE A 111 -9.66 10.36 -5.21
N PRO A 112 -9.42 10.69 -6.50
CA PRO A 112 -10.51 10.86 -7.45
C PRO A 112 -11.30 9.54 -7.61
N PRO A 113 -12.66 9.58 -7.61
CA PRO A 113 -13.49 8.37 -7.52
C PRO A 113 -13.16 7.26 -8.54
N GLN A 114 -12.76 7.65 -9.75
CA GLN A 114 -12.40 6.71 -10.82
C GLN A 114 -11.13 5.88 -10.53
N PHE A 115 -10.25 6.35 -9.63
CA PHE A 115 -9.01 5.67 -9.26
C PHE A 115 -9.10 4.97 -7.90
N LEU A 116 -10.20 5.15 -7.18
CA LEU A 116 -10.41 4.50 -5.88
C LEU A 116 -10.34 2.96 -5.97
N PRO A 117 -10.93 2.29 -6.99
CA PRO A 117 -10.79 0.83 -7.12
C PRO A 117 -9.33 0.39 -7.28
N ASP A 118 -8.54 1.15 -8.03
CA ASP A 118 -7.12 0.88 -8.25
C ASP A 118 -6.28 1.06 -6.98
N PHE A 119 -6.58 2.09 -6.20
CA PHE A 119 -5.99 2.28 -4.89
C PHE A 119 -6.33 1.12 -3.94
N ILE A 120 -7.60 0.69 -3.90
CA ILE A 120 -8.05 -0.39 -3.02
C ILE A 120 -7.35 -1.71 -3.37
N ARG A 121 -7.25 -2.10 -4.65
CA ARG A 121 -6.51 -3.31 -5.04
C ARG A 121 -5.03 -3.21 -4.66
N GLY A 122 -4.42 -2.04 -4.78
CA GLY A 122 -3.03 -1.84 -4.35
C GLY A 122 -2.86 -1.99 -2.84
N TYR A 123 -3.75 -1.38 -2.06
CA TYR A 123 -3.74 -1.50 -0.60
C TYR A 123 -3.94 -2.97 -0.17
N PHE A 124 -4.89 -3.66 -0.81
CA PHE A 124 -5.16 -5.06 -0.55
C PHE A 124 -3.96 -5.96 -0.87
N ASP A 125 -3.25 -5.72 -1.97
CA ASP A 125 -2.05 -6.49 -2.31
C ASP A 125 -0.86 -6.20 -1.37
N GLY A 126 -0.90 -5.08 -0.63
CA GLY A 126 0.12 -4.76 0.38
C GLY A 126 -0.16 -5.42 1.74
N ASP A 127 -1.36 -5.20 2.31
CA ASP A 127 -1.69 -5.56 3.70
C ASP A 127 -2.92 -6.50 3.82
N GLY A 128 -3.52 -6.88 2.70
CA GLY A 128 -4.69 -7.74 2.66
C GLY A 128 -4.38 -9.22 2.92
N SER A 129 -5.34 -9.92 3.52
CA SER A 129 -5.31 -11.38 3.65
C SER A 129 -6.65 -11.98 3.23
N VAL A 130 -6.59 -13.14 2.55
CA VAL A 130 -7.78 -13.92 2.19
C VAL A 130 -7.81 -15.18 3.06
N HIS A 131 -8.87 -15.31 3.88
CA HIS A 131 -9.08 -16.48 4.72
C HIS A 131 -10.40 -17.17 4.35
N ARG A 132 -10.33 -18.48 4.10
CA ARG A 132 -11.54 -19.30 4.01
C ARG A 132 -12.02 -19.66 5.41
N ILE A 133 -13.11 -19.05 5.85
CA ILE A 133 -13.76 -19.38 7.13
C ILE A 133 -14.85 -20.42 6.86
N VAL A 134 -14.72 -21.60 7.48
CA VAL A 134 -15.77 -22.63 7.45
C VAL A 134 -16.47 -22.62 8.80
N TYR A 135 -17.71 -22.12 8.83
CA TYR A 135 -18.54 -22.18 10.03
C TYR A 135 -19.04 -23.61 10.21
N LYS A 136 -18.65 -24.26 11.32
CA LYS A 136 -19.27 -25.52 11.74
C LYS A 136 -20.69 -25.21 12.22
N ALA A 137 -21.70 -25.82 11.61
CA ALA A 137 -23.07 -25.72 12.08
C ALA A 137 -23.15 -26.20 13.55
N SER A 138 -23.56 -25.31 14.45
CA SER A 138 -23.87 -25.67 15.83
C SER A 138 -25.28 -26.28 15.87
N LYS A 139 -25.43 -27.45 16.52
CA LYS A 139 -26.73 -28.13 16.73
C LYS A 139 -27.79 -27.23 17.41
N LYS A 140 -27.41 -26.08 17.98
CA LYS A 140 -28.33 -25.16 18.67
C LYS A 140 -29.27 -24.39 17.72
N SER A 141 -29.01 -24.32 16.41
CA SER A 141 -29.90 -23.60 15.47
C SER A 141 -31.13 -24.43 15.02
N CYS A 142 -31.11 -25.76 15.13
CA CYS A 142 -32.24 -26.60 14.70
C CYS A 142 -33.37 -26.71 15.73
N LEU A 143 -33.14 -26.36 17.01
CA LEU A 143 -34.12 -26.56 18.08
C LEU A 143 -35.17 -25.43 18.16
N LEU A 144 -34.92 -24.27 17.53
CA LEU A 144 -35.92 -23.19 17.46
C LEU A 144 -36.97 -23.42 16.36
N HIS A 145 -36.63 -24.20 15.32
CA HIS A 145 -37.58 -24.50 14.25
C HIS A 145 -38.57 -25.61 14.63
N SER A 146 -38.18 -26.57 15.47
CA SER A 146 -39.09 -27.63 15.92
C SER A 146 -40.07 -27.17 17.03
N TYR A 147 -39.68 -26.19 17.86
CA TYR A 147 -40.53 -25.68 18.94
C TYR A 147 -41.66 -24.76 18.46
N LEU A 148 -41.44 -24.01 17.38
CA LEU A 148 -42.45 -23.11 16.80
C LEU A 148 -43.48 -23.82 15.90
N LEU A 149 -43.19 -25.02 15.43
CA LEU A 149 -44.11 -25.82 14.59
C LEU A 149 -45.01 -26.78 15.40
N HIS A 150 -44.85 -26.86 16.73
CA HIS A 150 -45.61 -27.79 17.60
C HIS A 150 -46.54 -27.09 18.62
N GLN A 151 -46.88 -25.82 18.43
CA GLN A 151 -47.87 -25.12 19.28
C GLN A 151 -49.20 -24.93 18.49
N PRO A 152 -50.15 -25.88 18.53
CA PRO A 152 -51.40 -25.81 17.78
C PRO A 152 -52.48 -24.90 18.38
N HIS A 153 -52.21 -24.08 19.40
CA HIS A 153 -53.21 -23.17 19.95
C HIS A 153 -52.57 -21.88 20.44
N LEU A 154 -52.75 -20.81 19.67
CA LEU A 154 -52.83 -19.40 20.12
C LEU A 154 -53.16 -18.55 18.88
N ARG A 155 -54.39 -18.71 18.37
CA ARG A 155 -55.09 -17.64 17.66
C ARG A 155 -55.82 -16.85 18.74
N TYR A 156 -55.49 -15.58 18.89
CA TYR A 156 -56.39 -14.61 19.51
C TYR A 156 -56.87 -13.69 18.40
N ASP A 157 -58.17 -13.44 18.43
CA ASP A 157 -58.95 -12.58 17.55
C ASP A 157 -58.48 -11.11 17.58
#